data_AF-A0A3M1ADA5-F1
#
_entry.id   AF-A0A3M1ADA5-F1
#
_cell.length_a   1.000
_cell.length_b   1.000
_cell.length_c   1.000
_cell.angle_alpha   90.00
_cell.angle_beta   90.00
_cell.angle_gamma   90.00
#
_symmetry.space_group_name_H-M   'P 1'
#
loop_
_entity.id
_entity.type
_entity.pdbx_description
1 polymer ?
#
loop_
_entity_poly.entity_id
_entity_poly.type
_entity_poly.pdbx_seq_one_letter_code
_entity_poly.pdbx_strand_id
1 'polypeptide(L)'
;MGGDGDGLSIGAGHFPHAARRNIDMTYIMLDNNIYGMTKGQMSPTTHEDQATKTTPYGMLEEPMNPLKIALGYDVSFIARGFSGNVKQTVDLIMQAIRHPGFAFVQLLSPCVTFVGRDQFDIIRSMAVDLDDNYDPSSVENAWRIANEKGKISIGVIYRHDRPTFSQRMAHARALAHEKGDGDFDHLVNKYLVAA
;
A
#
# COMPACT_ATOMS: atom_id res chain seq x y z
N MET A 1 -7.57 5.33 4.53
CA MET A 1 -7.44 4.01 5.18
C MET A 1 -8.53 3.10 4.65
N GLY A 2 -8.30 1.80 4.57
CA GLY A 2 -9.27 0.81 4.10
C GLY A 2 -8.94 -0.59 4.59
N GLY A 3 -9.82 -1.56 4.34
CA GLY A 3 -9.54 -2.98 4.57
C GLY A 3 -8.78 -3.62 3.40
N ASP A 4 -8.25 -4.81 3.63
CA ASP A 4 -7.74 -5.73 2.58
C ASP A 4 -8.71 -5.90 1.39
N GLY A 5 -9.99 -6.10 1.65
CA GLY A 5 -11.02 -6.20 0.62
C GLY A 5 -11.26 -4.92 -0.17
N ASP A 6 -11.35 -3.80 0.55
CA ASP A 6 -11.53 -2.49 -0.07
C ASP A 6 -10.34 -2.16 -0.98
N GLY A 7 -9.11 -2.36 -0.49
CA GLY A 7 -7.89 -2.01 -1.21
C GLY A 7 -7.50 -2.95 -2.34
N LEU A 8 -7.66 -4.28 -2.14
CA LEU A 8 -7.11 -5.30 -3.04
C LEU A 8 -8.18 -6.11 -3.77
N SER A 9 -9.47 -5.90 -3.50
CA SER A 9 -10.55 -6.43 -4.34
C SER A 9 -11.11 -5.32 -5.22
N ILE A 10 -12.15 -4.62 -4.77
CA ILE A 10 -12.81 -3.57 -5.56
C ILE A 10 -11.87 -2.39 -5.87
N GLY A 11 -10.96 -2.04 -4.94
CA GLY A 11 -10.00 -0.96 -5.10
C GLY A 11 -8.73 -1.32 -5.88
N ALA A 12 -8.54 -2.59 -6.27
CA ALA A 12 -7.31 -3.04 -6.91
C ALA A 12 -7.02 -2.33 -8.24
N GLY A 13 -8.03 -1.82 -8.93
CA GLY A 13 -7.84 -1.01 -10.14
C GLY A 13 -7.27 0.39 -9.85
N HIS A 14 -7.44 0.91 -8.65
CA HIS A 14 -7.01 2.27 -8.27
C HIS A 14 -5.60 2.30 -7.66
N PHE A 15 -5.27 1.27 -6.87
CA PHE A 15 -3.98 1.15 -6.20
C PHE A 15 -2.76 1.34 -7.13
N PRO A 16 -2.67 0.67 -8.30
CA PRO A 16 -1.55 0.81 -9.23
C PRO A 16 -1.38 2.24 -9.74
N HIS A 17 -2.48 2.97 -9.89
CA HIS A 17 -2.46 4.32 -10.45
C HIS A 17 -2.10 5.38 -9.41
N ALA A 18 -2.47 5.18 -8.14
CA ALA A 18 -1.99 6.00 -7.04
C ALA A 18 -0.47 5.82 -6.85
N ALA A 19 -0.02 4.56 -6.84
CA ALA A 19 1.38 4.20 -6.79
C ALA A 19 2.16 4.76 -7.98
N ARG A 20 1.76 4.49 -9.23
CA ARG A 20 2.45 4.99 -10.44
C ARG A 20 2.59 6.51 -10.49
N ARG A 21 1.57 7.24 -10.04
CA ARG A 21 1.62 8.72 -9.99
C ARG A 21 2.51 9.24 -8.86
N ASN A 22 2.84 8.40 -7.88
CA ASN A 22 3.49 8.79 -6.63
C ASN A 22 2.76 9.97 -5.98
N ILE A 23 1.43 9.81 -5.81
CA ILE A 23 0.60 10.82 -5.15
C ILE A 23 1.07 10.95 -3.71
N ASP A 24 1.32 12.17 -3.26
CA ASP A 24 1.77 12.47 -1.89
C ASP A 24 0.64 12.19 -0.88
N MET A 25 0.53 10.93 -0.47
CA MET A 25 -0.52 10.43 0.41
C MET A 25 -0.12 9.12 1.08
N THR A 26 -0.64 8.91 2.28
CA THR A 26 -0.48 7.65 3.02
C THR A 26 -1.74 6.78 2.90
N TYR A 27 -1.58 5.53 2.47
CA TYR A 27 -2.62 4.51 2.50
C TYR A 27 -2.29 3.44 3.55
N ILE A 28 -3.08 3.42 4.62
CA ILE A 28 -3.02 2.40 5.66
C ILE A 28 -4.10 1.36 5.35
N MET A 29 -3.67 0.14 5.06
CA MET A 29 -4.54 -1.01 4.81
C MET A 29 -4.60 -1.89 6.05
N LEU A 30 -5.78 -1.99 6.64
CA LEU A 30 -6.07 -2.85 7.77
C LEU A 30 -6.32 -4.26 7.24
N ASP A 31 -5.28 -5.09 7.29
CA ASP A 31 -5.30 -6.45 6.77
C ASP A 31 -5.73 -7.42 7.87
N ASN A 32 -6.96 -7.90 7.78
CA ASN A 32 -7.57 -8.79 8.76
C ASN A 32 -7.94 -10.16 8.17
N ASN A 33 -7.64 -10.37 6.88
CA ASN A 33 -7.88 -11.57 6.09
C ASN A 33 -9.36 -11.91 5.93
N ILE A 34 -10.27 -10.94 6.08
CA ILE A 34 -11.72 -11.20 6.00
C ILE A 34 -12.57 -9.94 5.80
N TYR A 35 -13.70 -10.07 5.10
CA TYR A 35 -14.68 -8.97 5.04
C TYR A 35 -15.50 -8.90 6.33
N GLY A 36 -14.93 -8.25 7.34
CA GLY A 36 -15.53 -8.16 8.68
C GLY A 36 -16.90 -7.48 8.68
N MET A 37 -17.02 -6.29 8.08
CA MET A 37 -18.26 -5.50 8.13
C MET A 37 -19.45 -6.20 7.45
N THR A 38 -19.21 -6.92 6.36
CA THR A 38 -20.26 -7.69 5.64
C THR A 38 -20.48 -9.08 6.23
N LYS A 39 -19.90 -9.33 7.41
CA LYS A 39 -20.10 -10.50 8.27
C LYS A 39 -19.29 -11.76 7.89
N GLY A 40 -18.09 -11.65 7.37
CA GLY A 40 -17.14 -12.76 7.32
C GLY A 40 -17.07 -13.52 5.99
N GLN A 41 -17.11 -12.82 4.86
CA GLN A 41 -16.75 -13.37 3.55
C GLN A 41 -15.24 -13.36 3.35
N MET A 42 -14.75 -14.19 2.44
CA MET A 42 -13.34 -14.17 2.05
C MET A 42 -12.92 -12.81 1.46
N SER A 43 -11.65 -12.51 1.65
CA SER A 43 -10.94 -11.35 1.13
C SER A 43 -9.77 -11.82 0.25
N PRO A 44 -9.15 -10.94 -0.54
CA PRO A 44 -7.97 -11.30 -1.33
C PRO A 44 -6.76 -11.77 -0.51
N THR A 45 -6.70 -11.48 0.80
CA THR A 45 -5.61 -11.93 1.68
C THR A 45 -6.01 -13.10 2.59
N THR A 46 -7.21 -13.67 2.41
CA THR A 46 -7.68 -14.84 3.17
C THR A 46 -6.82 -16.05 2.84
N HIS A 47 -6.29 -16.73 3.86
CA HIS A 47 -5.45 -17.91 3.68
C HIS A 47 -6.21 -19.07 3.02
N GLU A 48 -5.48 -19.86 2.24
CA GLU A 48 -5.89 -21.19 1.81
C GLU A 48 -6.35 -22.00 3.04
N ASP A 49 -7.39 -22.81 2.87
CA ASP A 49 -8.04 -23.60 3.93
C ASP A 49 -8.88 -22.81 4.98
N GLN A 50 -8.85 -21.48 4.99
CA GLN A 50 -9.73 -20.71 5.87
C GLN A 50 -11.18 -20.75 5.37
N ALA A 51 -12.03 -21.53 6.05
CA ALA A 51 -13.46 -21.55 5.78
C ALA A 51 -14.10 -20.19 6.15
N THR A 52 -14.86 -19.62 5.22
CA THR A 52 -15.62 -18.38 5.44
C THR A 52 -17.09 -18.58 5.13
N LYS A 53 -17.94 -17.54 5.32
CA LYS A 53 -19.38 -17.68 5.04
C LYS A 53 -19.72 -18.02 3.60
N THR A 54 -18.95 -17.50 2.64
CA THR A 54 -19.16 -17.74 1.21
C THR A 54 -18.28 -18.86 0.65
N THR A 55 -17.24 -19.24 1.40
CA THR A 55 -16.34 -20.35 1.08
C THR A 55 -16.31 -21.36 2.23
N PRO A 56 -17.43 -22.06 2.51
CA PRO A 56 -17.53 -22.95 3.67
C PRO A 56 -16.62 -24.18 3.60
N TYR A 57 -16.10 -24.49 2.40
CA TYR A 57 -15.20 -25.61 2.16
C TYR A 57 -13.74 -25.15 1.96
N GLY A 58 -13.40 -23.93 2.41
CA GLY A 58 -12.09 -23.32 2.22
C GLY A 58 -11.99 -22.52 0.92
N MET A 59 -10.90 -21.74 0.82
CA MET A 59 -10.58 -20.93 -0.34
C MET A 59 -9.81 -21.75 -1.39
N LEU A 60 -10.15 -21.57 -2.67
CA LEU A 60 -9.51 -22.28 -3.79
C LEU A 60 -8.36 -21.49 -4.44
N GLU A 61 -8.30 -20.19 -4.17
CA GLU A 61 -7.34 -19.27 -4.76
C GLU A 61 -6.23 -18.98 -3.75
N GLU A 62 -4.99 -18.82 -4.23
CA GLU A 62 -3.88 -18.39 -3.39
C GLU A 62 -4.09 -16.95 -2.91
N PRO A 63 -3.77 -16.61 -1.64
CA PRO A 63 -3.89 -15.26 -1.14
C PRO A 63 -2.92 -14.32 -1.87
N MET A 64 -3.42 -13.14 -2.22
CA MET A 64 -2.60 -12.05 -2.69
C MET A 64 -1.64 -11.59 -1.60
N ASN A 65 -0.41 -11.27 -1.97
CA ASN A 65 0.59 -10.71 -1.06
C ASN A 65 0.66 -9.18 -1.23
N PRO A 66 0.21 -8.40 -0.23
CA PRO A 66 0.16 -6.93 -0.35
C PRO A 66 1.53 -6.29 -0.57
N LEU A 67 2.61 -6.85 0.00
CA LEU A 67 3.96 -6.32 -0.23
C LEU A 67 4.43 -6.57 -1.66
N LYS A 68 4.17 -7.75 -2.23
CA LYS A 68 4.51 -8.04 -3.64
C LYS A 68 3.76 -7.11 -4.59
N ILE A 69 2.49 -6.84 -4.31
CA ILE A 69 1.68 -5.90 -5.07
C ILE A 69 2.26 -4.48 -4.99
N ALA A 70 2.56 -4.01 -3.77
CA ALA A 70 3.14 -2.68 -3.57
C ALA A 70 4.51 -2.53 -4.25
N LEU A 71 5.38 -3.54 -4.14
CA LEU A 71 6.69 -3.57 -4.82
C LEU A 71 6.52 -3.60 -6.35
N GLY A 72 5.61 -4.43 -6.87
CA GLY A 72 5.34 -4.53 -8.30
C GLY A 72 4.81 -3.24 -8.92
N TYR A 73 4.17 -2.37 -8.13
CA TYR A 73 3.70 -1.05 -8.58
C TYR A 73 4.63 0.11 -8.22
N ASP A 74 5.86 -0.17 -7.80
CA ASP A 74 6.88 0.84 -7.51
C ASP A 74 6.41 1.85 -6.44
N VAL A 75 5.75 1.35 -5.39
CA VAL A 75 5.38 2.18 -4.23
C VAL A 75 6.66 2.69 -3.56
N SER A 76 6.75 4.00 -3.35
CA SER A 76 8.00 4.65 -2.92
C SER A 76 8.28 4.56 -1.42
N PHE A 77 7.28 4.17 -0.62
CA PHE A 77 7.43 3.82 0.78
C PHE A 77 6.50 2.66 1.14
N ILE A 78 7.05 1.56 1.64
CA ILE A 78 6.31 0.37 2.04
C ILE A 78 6.71 0.01 3.46
N ALA A 79 5.72 -0.07 4.35
CA ALA A 79 5.90 -0.57 5.69
C ALA A 79 4.88 -1.65 6.03
N ARG A 80 5.24 -2.53 6.95
CA ARG A 80 4.32 -3.49 7.56
C ARG A 80 4.34 -3.33 9.07
N GLY A 81 3.18 -3.20 9.69
CA GLY A 81 3.02 -3.13 11.14
C GLY A 81 2.07 -4.19 11.66
N PHE A 82 2.02 -4.34 12.98
CA PHE A 82 1.07 -5.19 13.68
C PHE A 82 0.31 -4.38 14.73
N SER A 83 -1.02 -4.43 14.70
CA SER A 83 -1.87 -3.64 15.62
C SER A 83 -1.64 -3.97 17.10
N GLY A 84 -1.11 -5.16 17.43
CA GLY A 84 -0.67 -5.52 18.77
C GLY A 84 0.62 -4.83 19.24
N ASN A 85 1.38 -4.21 18.34
CA ASN A 85 2.55 -3.38 18.62
C ASN A 85 2.24 -1.90 18.32
N VAL A 86 1.54 -1.25 19.25
CA VAL A 86 1.04 0.13 19.09
C VAL A 86 2.17 1.13 18.87
N LYS A 87 3.26 1.03 19.65
CA LYS A 87 4.39 1.99 19.58
C LYS A 87 5.03 1.97 18.19
N GLN A 88 5.35 0.78 17.69
CA GLN A 88 5.92 0.62 16.36
C GLN A 88 4.93 1.07 15.27
N THR A 89 3.65 0.69 15.39
CA THR A 89 2.62 1.10 14.41
C THR A 89 2.50 2.62 14.29
N VAL A 90 2.49 3.34 15.43
CA VAL A 90 2.46 4.81 15.43
C VAL A 90 3.69 5.37 14.71
N ASP A 91 4.87 4.84 15.01
CA ASP A 91 6.11 5.30 14.38
C ASP A 91 6.10 5.08 12.85
N LEU A 92 5.69 3.90 12.39
CA LEU A 92 5.58 3.58 10.96
C LEU A 92 4.59 4.50 10.23
N ILE A 93 3.44 4.79 10.84
CA ILE A 93 2.46 5.72 10.28
C ILE A 93 3.04 7.14 10.21
N MET A 94 3.74 7.60 11.24
CA MET A 94 4.38 8.92 11.25
C MET A 94 5.46 9.03 10.17
N GLN A 95 6.26 7.97 9.96
CA GLN A 95 7.23 7.91 8.88
C GLN A 95 6.54 7.96 7.51
N ALA A 96 5.45 7.20 7.33
CA ALA A 96 4.69 7.16 6.09
C ALA A 96 4.02 8.49 5.73
N ILE A 97 3.53 9.25 6.73
CA ILE A 97 2.94 10.59 6.54
C ILE A 97 4.00 11.61 6.14
N ARG A 98 5.23 11.47 6.66
CA ARG A 98 6.35 12.38 6.35
C ARG A 98 7.02 12.07 5.01
N HIS A 99 6.75 10.90 4.42
CA HIS A 99 7.36 10.49 3.17
C HIS A 99 6.73 11.25 1.99
N PRO A 100 7.51 11.97 1.16
CA PRO A 100 6.99 12.68 0.00
C PRO A 100 6.68 11.71 -1.14
N GLY A 101 5.43 11.25 -1.21
CA GLY A 101 5.00 10.28 -2.23
C GLY A 101 3.90 9.34 -1.75
N PHE A 102 3.64 8.31 -2.54
CA PHE A 102 2.63 7.31 -2.20
C PHE A 102 3.23 6.33 -1.20
N ALA A 103 2.79 6.41 0.05
CA ALA A 103 3.23 5.56 1.14
C ALA A 103 2.18 4.51 1.48
N PHE A 104 2.57 3.24 1.46
CA PHE A 104 1.71 2.11 1.80
C PHE A 104 2.11 1.49 3.13
N VAL A 105 1.15 1.34 4.04
CA VAL A 105 1.33 0.65 5.31
C VAL A 105 0.35 -0.52 5.38
N GLN A 106 0.87 -1.75 5.28
CA GLN A 106 0.10 -2.96 5.60
C GLN A 106 0.07 -3.12 7.11
N LEU A 107 -1.07 -2.87 7.75
CA LEU A 107 -1.25 -3.05 9.18
C LEU A 107 -2.02 -4.34 9.44
N LEU A 108 -1.32 -5.35 9.96
CA LEU A 108 -1.92 -6.62 10.37
C LEU A 108 -2.86 -6.37 11.54
N SER A 109 -4.15 -6.64 11.35
CA SER A 109 -5.21 -6.26 12.29
C SER A 109 -6.17 -7.43 12.52
N PRO A 110 -5.95 -8.28 13.53
CA PRO A 110 -6.77 -9.47 13.76
C PRO A 110 -8.28 -9.20 13.90
N CYS A 111 -9.12 -10.04 13.30
CA CYS A 111 -10.58 -9.99 13.41
C CYS A 111 -11.10 -11.13 14.29
N VAL A 112 -11.20 -10.86 15.59
CA VAL A 112 -11.62 -11.86 16.60
C VAL A 112 -13.01 -12.44 16.38
N THR A 113 -13.91 -11.69 15.75
CA THR A 113 -15.32 -12.09 15.57
C THR A 113 -15.51 -13.14 14.49
N PHE A 114 -14.74 -13.08 13.39
CA PHE A 114 -14.96 -13.94 12.22
C PHE A 114 -13.78 -14.85 11.90
N VAL A 115 -12.55 -14.51 12.28
CA VAL A 115 -11.37 -15.38 12.10
C VAL A 115 -11.05 -16.14 13.38
N GLY A 116 -11.36 -15.56 14.55
CA GLY A 116 -11.15 -16.17 15.85
C GLY A 116 -10.04 -15.48 16.65
N ARG A 117 -9.93 -15.84 17.94
CA ARG A 117 -8.98 -15.19 18.87
C ARG A 117 -7.53 -15.58 18.58
N ASP A 118 -7.30 -16.80 18.12
CA ASP A 118 -5.97 -17.36 17.88
C ASP A 118 -5.17 -16.58 16.83
N GLN A 119 -5.86 -15.88 15.90
CA GLN A 119 -5.20 -15.07 14.86
C GLN A 119 -4.25 -14.02 15.48
N PHE A 120 -4.62 -13.42 16.61
CA PHE A 120 -3.77 -12.46 17.31
C PHE A 120 -2.47 -13.11 17.80
N ASP A 121 -2.58 -14.27 18.46
CA ASP A 121 -1.44 -14.97 19.04
C ASP A 121 -0.52 -15.54 17.95
N ILE A 122 -1.12 -16.05 16.86
CA ILE A 122 -0.40 -16.51 15.67
C ILE A 122 0.43 -15.37 15.08
N ILE A 123 -0.20 -14.23 14.75
CA ILE A 123 0.52 -13.08 14.18
C ILE A 123 1.59 -12.59 15.15
N ARG A 124 1.28 -12.49 16.45
CA ARG A 124 2.25 -12.05 17.46
C ARG A 124 3.46 -12.97 17.56
N SER A 125 3.28 -14.28 17.44
CA SER A 125 4.39 -15.24 17.50
C SER A 125 5.29 -15.20 16.26
N MET A 126 4.76 -14.79 15.11
CA MET A 126 5.48 -14.71 13.85
C MET A 126 6.03 -13.32 13.54
N ALA A 127 5.46 -12.27 14.14
CA ALA A 127 5.85 -10.89 13.90
C ALA A 127 7.24 -10.60 14.49
N VAL A 128 8.18 -10.23 13.62
CA VAL A 128 9.58 -9.96 14.00
C VAL A 128 9.98 -8.59 13.46
N ASP A 129 10.48 -7.72 14.33
CA ASP A 129 11.05 -6.43 13.89
C ASP A 129 12.21 -6.66 12.92
N LEU A 130 12.27 -5.84 11.87
CA LEU A 130 13.44 -5.79 11.00
C LEU A 130 14.69 -5.42 11.81
N ASP A 131 15.84 -5.98 11.42
CA ASP A 131 17.13 -5.70 12.02
C ASP A 131 17.54 -4.23 11.84
N ASP A 132 18.26 -3.67 12.80
CA ASP A 132 18.75 -2.27 12.74
C ASP A 132 19.66 -2.01 11.52
N ASN A 133 20.30 -3.06 10.98
CA ASN A 133 21.13 -2.99 9.78
C ASN A 133 20.37 -3.25 8.47
N TYR A 134 19.05 -3.42 8.52
CA TYR A 134 18.24 -3.60 7.32
C TYR A 134 18.28 -2.33 6.46
N ASP A 135 18.64 -2.49 5.19
CA ASP A 135 18.65 -1.39 4.22
C ASP A 135 17.31 -1.33 3.47
N PRO A 136 16.42 -0.35 3.76
CA PRO A 136 15.14 -0.20 3.08
C PRO A 136 15.27 0.38 1.68
N SER A 137 16.46 0.81 1.23
CA SER A 137 16.65 1.30 -0.14
C SER A 137 16.87 0.18 -1.17
N SER A 138 17.21 -1.04 -0.72
CA SER A 138 17.37 -2.21 -1.59
C SER A 138 16.04 -2.86 -1.91
N VAL A 139 15.68 -2.83 -3.20
CA VAL A 139 14.49 -3.50 -3.72
C VAL A 139 14.61 -5.03 -3.60
N GLU A 140 15.83 -5.57 -3.70
CA GLU A 140 16.11 -7.00 -3.53
C GLU A 140 15.83 -7.47 -2.10
N ASN A 141 16.23 -6.68 -1.10
CA ASN A 141 15.91 -6.94 0.30
C ASN A 141 14.40 -6.93 0.52
N ALA A 142 13.70 -5.94 -0.04
CA ALA A 142 12.25 -5.86 0.07
C ALA A 142 11.54 -7.07 -0.57
N TRP A 143 11.99 -7.53 -1.74
CA TRP A 143 11.47 -8.76 -2.36
C TRP A 143 11.78 -10.01 -1.54
N ARG A 144 12.93 -10.09 -0.86
CA ARG A 144 13.23 -11.21 0.05
C ARG A 144 12.25 -11.24 1.22
N ILE A 145 11.96 -10.09 1.83
CA ILE A 145 10.94 -9.97 2.88
C ILE A 145 9.55 -10.34 2.34
N ALA A 146 9.17 -9.85 1.16
CA ALA A 146 7.87 -10.17 0.58
C ALA A 146 7.68 -11.67 0.24
N ASN A 147 8.76 -12.44 0.12
CA ASN A 147 8.74 -13.88 -0.17
C ASN A 147 9.08 -14.76 1.04
N GLU A 148 9.27 -14.17 2.22
CA GLU A 148 9.66 -14.92 3.42
C GLU A 148 8.57 -15.90 3.85
N LYS A 149 8.98 -16.98 4.50
CA LYS A 149 8.10 -18.02 5.04
C LYS A 149 8.46 -18.26 6.51
N GLY A 150 7.47 -18.60 7.33
CA GLY A 150 7.67 -18.95 8.75
C GLY A 150 7.91 -17.78 9.70
N LYS A 151 7.91 -16.54 9.20
CA LYS A 151 7.91 -15.31 10.01
C LYS A 151 7.22 -14.18 9.24
N ILE A 152 6.92 -13.09 9.93
CA ILE A 152 6.35 -11.88 9.37
C ILE A 152 7.21 -10.70 9.82
N SER A 153 8.09 -10.23 8.95
CA SER A 153 8.94 -9.08 9.22
C SER A 153 8.10 -7.80 9.23
N ILE A 154 8.23 -7.02 10.30
CA ILE A 154 7.53 -5.74 10.52
C ILE A 154 8.55 -4.60 10.63
N GLY A 155 8.20 -3.43 10.10
CA GLY A 155 9.10 -2.28 9.96
C GLY A 155 8.92 -1.56 8.62
N VAL A 156 9.86 -0.67 8.30
CA VAL A 156 9.97 -0.05 6.97
C VAL A 156 10.65 -1.03 6.03
N ILE A 157 9.87 -1.66 5.14
CA ILE A 157 10.33 -2.70 4.22
C ILE A 157 11.06 -2.09 3.03
N TYR A 158 10.56 -0.98 2.50
CA TYR A 158 11.13 -0.34 1.32
C TYR A 158 10.91 1.16 1.35
N ARG A 159 11.90 1.91 0.90
CA ARG A 159 11.82 3.36 0.73
C ARG A 159 12.79 3.84 -0.34
N HIS A 160 12.29 4.63 -1.28
CA HIS A 160 13.12 5.43 -2.18
C HIS A 160 12.49 6.79 -2.45
N ASP A 161 13.29 7.75 -2.90
CA ASP A 161 12.79 9.07 -3.28
C ASP A 161 12.56 9.14 -4.79
N ARG A 162 11.41 9.67 -5.20
CA ARG A 162 11.13 10.03 -6.60
C ARG A 162 10.11 11.18 -6.66
N PRO A 163 10.07 11.97 -7.75
CA PRO A 163 9.18 13.13 -7.83
C PRO A 163 7.72 12.74 -7.66
N THR A 164 7.01 13.45 -6.78
CA THR A 164 5.56 13.28 -6.56
C THR A 164 4.77 13.77 -7.77
N PHE A 165 3.52 13.35 -7.88
CA PHE A 165 2.64 13.84 -8.95
C PHE A 165 2.52 15.37 -8.93
N SER A 166 2.39 15.97 -7.74
CA SER A 166 2.28 17.42 -7.56
C SER A 166 3.54 18.16 -8.04
N GLN A 167 4.73 17.62 -7.75
CA GLN A 167 6.00 18.19 -8.24
C GLN A 167 6.09 18.11 -9.76
N ARG A 168 5.69 16.98 -10.36
CA ARG A 168 5.67 16.82 -11.83
C ARG A 168 4.67 17.76 -12.49
N MET A 169 3.50 17.94 -11.89
CA MET A 169 2.49 18.90 -12.36
C MET A 169 2.98 20.35 -12.27
N ALA A 170 3.66 20.71 -11.17
CA ALA A 170 4.25 22.05 -11.01
C ALA A 170 5.31 22.32 -12.08
N HIS A 171 6.20 21.35 -12.35
CA HIS A 171 7.20 21.46 -13.41
C HIS A 171 6.55 21.60 -14.80
N ALA A 172 5.54 20.79 -15.12
CA ALA A 172 4.83 20.89 -16.40
C ALA A 172 4.13 22.25 -16.57
N ARG A 173 3.54 22.79 -15.49
CA ARG A 173 2.92 24.12 -15.49
C ARG A 173 3.95 25.22 -15.72
N ALA A 174 5.10 25.16 -15.05
CA ALA A 174 6.18 26.14 -15.24
C ALA A 174 6.65 26.18 -16.71
N LEU A 175 6.89 25.02 -17.32
CA LEU A 175 7.26 24.92 -18.74
C LEU A 175 6.19 25.48 -19.68
N ALA A 176 4.91 25.27 -19.37
CA ALA A 176 3.82 25.85 -20.16
C ALA A 176 3.82 27.38 -20.07
N HIS A 177 4.02 27.95 -18.87
CA HIS A 177 4.13 29.40 -18.68
C HIS A 177 5.33 30.00 -19.41
N GLU A 178 6.51 29.36 -19.37
CA GLU A 178 7.70 29.80 -20.09
C GLU A 178 7.49 29.87 -21.61
N LYS A 179 6.64 28.99 -22.16
CA LYS A 179 6.29 28.97 -23.58
C LYS A 179 5.18 29.94 -23.98
N GLY A 180 4.61 30.68 -23.02
CA GLY A 180 3.44 31.53 -23.24
C GLY A 180 2.11 30.75 -23.27
N ASP A 181 2.13 29.43 -23.14
CA ASP A 181 0.93 28.58 -23.16
C ASP A 181 0.09 28.67 -21.86
N GLY A 182 0.46 29.57 -20.94
CA GLY A 182 -0.35 29.97 -19.79
C GLY A 182 -1.22 31.22 -20.04
N ASP A 183 -1.04 31.88 -21.18
CA ASP A 183 -1.81 33.06 -21.60
C ASP A 183 -2.83 32.68 -22.67
N PHE A 184 -4.11 32.94 -22.40
CA PHE A 184 -5.19 32.62 -23.32
C PHE A 184 -5.08 33.39 -24.64
N ASP A 185 -4.73 34.67 -24.60
CA ASP A 185 -4.64 35.49 -25.81
C ASP A 185 -3.45 35.04 -26.68
N HIS A 186 -2.34 34.64 -26.06
CA HIS A 186 -1.23 34.00 -26.75
C HIS A 186 -1.68 32.72 -27.49
N LEU A 187 -2.43 31.84 -26.82
CA LEU A 187 -2.95 30.61 -27.41
C LEU A 187 -3.94 30.87 -28.55
N VAL A 188 -4.85 31.83 -28.37
CA VAL A 188 -5.81 32.26 -29.42
C VAL A 188 -5.05 32.76 -30.63
N ASN A 189 -4.10 33.67 -30.46
CA ASN A 189 -3.33 34.22 -31.58
C ASN A 189 -2.50 33.14 -32.31
N LYS A 190 -1.91 32.20 -31.58
CA LYS A 190 -1.10 31.11 -32.12
C LYS A 190 -1.88 30.11 -32.96
N TYR A 191 -3.13 29.80 -32.60
CA TYR A 191 -3.89 28.71 -33.22
C TYR A 191 -5.11 29.15 -34.04
N LEU A 192 -5.63 30.37 -33.88
CA LEU A 192 -6.82 30.86 -34.59
C LEU A 192 -6.53 31.87 -35.72
N VAL A 193 -5.39 32.55 -35.71
CA VAL A 193 -5.11 33.65 -36.67
C VAL A 193 -4.32 33.16 -37.91
N ALA A 194 -4.05 31.86 -38.02
CA ALA A 194 -3.39 31.24 -39.17
C ALA A 194 -4.37 30.64 -40.22
N ALA A 195 -5.65 31.03 -40.19
CA ALA A 195 -6.67 30.65 -41.16
C ALA A 195 -7.07 31.82 -42.07
#